data_AF-A0A7J8DEM7-F1
#
_entry.id   AF-A0A7J8DEM7-F1
#
_cell.length_a   1.000
_cell.length_b   1.000
_cell.length_c   1.000
_cell.angle_alpha   90.00
_cell.angle_beta   90.00
_cell.angle_gamma   90.00
#
_symmetry.space_group_name_H-M   'P 1'
#
loop_
_entity.id
_entity.type
_entity.pdbx_description
1 polymer ?
#
loop_
_entity_poly.entity_id
_entity_poly.type
_entity_poly.pdbx_seq_one_letter_code
_entity_poly.pdbx_strand_id
1 'polypeptide(L)'
;MAAMHMDPELAKRLFFEGATVVILNMPKGTEFGIDYNSWEVGPKFRGVKMIPPGIHFLHYSSVDKANPRDVGPRMGFFLSLQQRGLIVLRWNAVQEEVDLSPAPEDEVEAMRANLQELDQFLGPYPYATLKKWISLTNFITEATMEKLQPESRQICAFSEVLPVLPMKHTKDRMGQNLPCCGTECKSYQEGLARLPEMKPKAGTEIRFSELPTQMFPAGATPAEITRHSMDLSYALETVLSKQFPSSPQDVLGEKEQSSLGVG
;
A
#
# COMPACT_ATOMS: atom_id res chain seq x y z
N MET A 1 25.15 -0.19 -9.87
CA MET A 1 24.18 -1.21 -10.31
C MET A 1 24.44 -1.49 -11.78
N ALA A 2 24.63 -2.75 -12.16
CA ALA A 2 24.84 -3.11 -13.56
C ALA A 2 23.56 -2.79 -14.34
N ALA A 3 23.62 -1.77 -15.20
CA ALA A 3 22.61 -1.59 -16.23
C ALA A 3 22.57 -2.90 -17.02
N MET A 4 21.48 -3.66 -16.90
CA MET A 4 21.26 -4.76 -17.83
C MET A 4 21.30 -4.12 -19.21
N HIS A 5 22.25 -4.54 -20.03
CA HIS A 5 22.34 -4.11 -21.42
C HIS A 5 21.17 -4.75 -22.15
N MET A 6 19.99 -4.14 -22.02
CA MET A 6 18.80 -4.56 -22.73
C MET A 6 19.07 -4.37 -24.21
N ASP A 7 18.72 -5.38 -25.00
CA ASP A 7 18.81 -5.27 -26.45
C ASP A 7 17.99 -4.06 -26.94
N PRO A 8 18.57 -3.15 -27.76
CA PRO A 8 17.87 -1.94 -28.19
C PRO A 8 16.57 -2.21 -28.95
N GLU A 9 16.46 -3.34 -29.65
CA GLU A 9 15.23 -3.69 -30.36
C GLU A 9 14.14 -4.13 -29.38
N LEU A 10 14.50 -4.96 -28.39
CA LEU A 10 13.61 -5.30 -27.28
C LEU A 10 13.15 -4.05 -26.52
N ALA A 11 14.04 -3.11 -26.20
CA ALA A 11 13.70 -1.88 -25.49
C ALA A 11 12.67 -1.05 -26.27
N LYS A 12 12.80 -0.95 -27.60
CA LYS A 12 11.80 -0.27 -28.45
C LYS A 12 10.44 -0.97 -28.40
N ARG A 13 10.41 -2.30 -28.48
CA ARG A 13 9.15 -3.07 -28.38
C ARG A 13 8.48 -2.85 -27.03
N LEU A 14 9.24 -2.97 -25.94
CA LEU A 14 8.74 -2.76 -24.59
C LEU A 14 8.27 -1.32 -24.34
N PHE A 15 8.88 -0.33 -24.98
CA PHE A 15 8.43 1.06 -24.88
C PHE A 15 7.01 1.24 -25.43
N PHE A 16 6.69 0.59 -26.55
CA PHE A 16 5.36 0.70 -27.16
C PHE A 16 4.33 -0.27 -26.58
N GLU A 17 4.76 -1.44 -26.09
CA GLU A 17 3.86 -2.46 -25.56
C GLU A 17 3.65 -2.36 -24.05
N GLY A 18 4.66 -1.91 -23.31
CA GLY A 18 4.59 -1.74 -21.87
C GLY A 18 3.68 -0.59 -21.47
N ALA A 19 3.17 -0.67 -20.25
CA ALA A 19 2.51 0.45 -19.60
C ALA A 19 3.52 1.52 -19.18
N THR A 20 3.03 2.73 -19.01
CA THR A 20 3.78 3.88 -18.50
C THR A 20 3.00 4.53 -17.37
N VAL A 21 3.69 4.84 -16.27
CA VAL A 21 3.14 5.64 -15.18
C VAL A 21 3.93 6.94 -15.13
N VAL A 22 3.24 8.07 -15.26
CA VAL A 22 3.78 9.42 -15.14
C VAL A 22 3.31 10.01 -13.82
N ILE A 23 4.22 10.59 -13.05
CA ILE A 23 3.93 11.29 -11.80
C ILE A 23 4.47 12.72 -11.90
N LEU A 24 3.55 13.68 -11.92
CA LEU A 24 3.88 15.09 -12.09
C LEU A 24 4.19 15.74 -10.74
N ASN A 25 5.14 16.67 -10.75
CA ASN A 25 5.52 17.52 -9.61
C ASN A 25 6.06 16.76 -8.38
N MET A 26 6.54 15.52 -8.55
CA MET A 26 7.18 14.78 -7.46
C MET A 26 8.48 15.50 -7.03
N PRO A 27 8.68 15.79 -5.72
CA PRO A 27 9.84 16.53 -5.26
C PRO A 27 11.15 15.75 -5.50
N LYS A 28 12.19 16.46 -5.93
CA LYS A 28 13.55 15.91 -6.00
C LYS A 28 14.00 15.48 -4.60
N GLY A 29 14.58 14.29 -4.48
CA GLY A 29 15.02 13.72 -3.21
C GLY A 29 14.02 12.74 -2.59
N THR A 30 12.77 12.72 -3.07
CA THR A 30 11.77 11.72 -2.67
C THR A 30 12.32 10.32 -2.98
N GLU A 31 12.24 9.38 -2.05
CA GLU A 31 12.47 7.98 -2.38
C GLU A 31 11.25 7.48 -3.16
N PHE A 32 11.44 6.99 -4.37
CA PHE A 32 10.39 6.41 -5.21
C PHE A 32 10.76 4.99 -5.57
N GLY A 33 9.78 4.08 -5.50
CA GLY A 33 9.96 2.70 -5.89
C GLY A 33 8.77 2.11 -6.62
N ILE A 34 9.09 1.10 -7.42
CA ILE A 34 8.14 0.21 -8.05
C ILE A 34 8.57 -1.23 -7.78
N ASP A 35 7.65 -2.00 -7.23
CA ASP A 35 7.85 -3.37 -6.78
C ASP A 35 9.08 -3.46 -5.86
N TYR A 36 10.14 -4.12 -6.33
CA TYR A 36 11.36 -4.41 -5.58
C TYR A 36 12.43 -3.33 -5.59
N ASN A 37 12.27 -2.30 -6.40
CA ASN A 37 13.35 -1.34 -6.64
C ASN A 37 12.91 0.04 -6.20
N SER A 38 13.80 0.72 -5.51
CA SER A 38 13.66 2.13 -5.15
C SER A 38 14.89 2.93 -5.57
N TRP A 39 14.65 4.21 -5.84
CA TRP A 39 15.65 5.19 -6.21
C TRP A 39 15.27 6.55 -5.65
N GLU A 40 16.26 7.42 -5.51
CA GLU A 40 16.03 8.83 -5.23
C GLU A 40 15.56 9.55 -6.51
N VAL A 41 14.46 10.30 -6.41
CA VAL A 41 13.91 11.09 -7.51
C VAL A 41 14.88 12.22 -7.90
N GLY A 42 15.37 12.14 -9.13
CA GLY A 42 16.20 13.18 -9.74
C GLY A 42 15.39 14.37 -10.29
N PRO A 43 16.05 15.48 -10.69
CA PRO A 43 15.38 16.71 -11.12
C PRO A 43 14.57 16.57 -12.41
N LYS A 44 14.83 15.53 -13.21
CA LYS A 44 14.17 15.24 -14.48
C LYS A 44 13.20 14.08 -14.40
N PHE A 45 13.18 13.33 -13.29
CA PHE A 45 12.36 12.12 -13.21
C PHE A 45 10.88 12.49 -13.18
N ARG A 46 10.09 11.82 -14.01
CA ARG A 46 8.64 12.01 -14.10
C ARG A 46 7.86 10.70 -14.11
N GLY A 47 8.51 9.56 -13.86
CA GLY A 47 7.83 8.27 -13.81
C GLY A 47 8.59 7.11 -14.46
N VAL A 48 7.89 6.01 -14.70
CA VAL A 48 8.44 4.73 -15.16
C VAL A 48 7.75 4.27 -16.43
N LYS A 49 8.54 3.78 -17.39
CA LYS A 49 8.11 3.23 -18.69
C LYS A 49 8.43 1.75 -18.79
N MET A 50 7.88 1.10 -19.81
CA MET A 50 8.12 -0.32 -20.10
C MET A 50 7.67 -1.22 -18.96
N ILE A 51 6.57 -0.87 -18.28
CA ILE A 51 6.05 -1.68 -17.19
C ILE A 51 5.25 -2.83 -17.82
N PRO A 52 5.53 -4.10 -17.49
CA PRO A 52 4.73 -5.21 -18.00
C PRO A 52 3.27 -5.10 -17.52
N PRO A 53 2.31 -5.66 -18.24
CA PRO A 53 0.92 -5.69 -17.78
C PRO A 53 0.78 -6.57 -16.53
N GLY A 54 -0.11 -6.18 -15.63
CA GLY A 54 -0.38 -6.88 -14.37
C GLY A 54 -0.43 -5.95 -13.17
N ILE A 55 -0.37 -6.54 -11.98
CA ILE A 55 -0.41 -5.81 -10.72
C ILE A 55 1.00 -5.36 -10.36
N HIS A 56 1.14 -4.08 -10.03
CA HIS A 56 2.38 -3.46 -9.57
C HIS A 56 2.12 -2.67 -8.29
N PHE A 57 3.13 -2.59 -7.43
CA PHE A 57 3.07 -1.79 -6.22
C PHE A 57 4.01 -0.61 -6.33
N LEU A 58 3.46 0.60 -6.34
CA LEU A 58 4.25 1.83 -6.30
C LEU A 58 4.34 2.28 -4.85
N HIS A 59 5.53 2.67 -4.43
CA HIS A 59 5.78 3.19 -3.10
C HIS A 59 6.69 4.41 -3.15
N TYR A 60 6.56 5.27 -2.17
CA TYR A 60 7.38 6.45 -2.03
C TYR A 60 7.55 6.86 -0.57
N SER A 61 8.56 7.67 -0.30
CA SER A 61 8.78 8.31 1.00
C SER A 61 9.14 9.77 0.74
N SER A 62 8.26 10.68 1.18
CA SER A 62 8.42 12.13 0.97
C SER A 62 9.75 12.60 1.56
N VAL A 63 10.45 13.49 0.87
CA VAL A 63 11.70 14.07 1.39
C VAL A 63 11.40 15.28 2.27
N ASP A 64 12.08 15.39 3.41
CA ASP A 64 12.01 16.60 4.22
C ASP A 64 12.75 17.76 3.52
N LYS A 65 12.04 18.87 3.33
CA LYS A 65 12.58 20.10 2.70
C LYS A 65 13.68 20.74 3.53
N ALA A 66 13.66 20.59 4.86
CA ALA A 66 14.66 21.14 5.76
C ALA A 66 15.88 20.22 5.90
N ASN A 67 15.65 18.90 5.97
CA ASN A 67 16.70 17.89 6.11
C ASN A 67 16.60 16.83 5.01
N PRO A 68 17.31 16.98 3.88
CA PRO A 68 17.24 16.02 2.77
C PRO A 68 17.72 14.59 3.07
N ARG A 69 18.20 14.32 4.29
CA ARG A 69 18.55 12.97 4.76
C ARG A 69 17.39 12.26 5.44
N ASP A 70 16.38 13.02 5.87
CA ASP A 70 15.22 12.51 6.56
C ASP A 70 14.11 12.29 5.53
N VAL A 71 13.48 11.11 5.59
CA VAL A 71 12.36 10.73 4.76
C VAL A 71 11.13 10.51 5.62
N GLY A 72 9.98 10.92 5.10
CA GLY A 72 8.68 10.66 5.68
C GLY A 72 8.34 9.17 5.67
N PRO A 73 7.20 8.80 6.26
CA PRO A 73 6.76 7.41 6.24
C PRO A 73 6.58 6.89 4.81
N ARG A 74 6.84 5.60 4.65
CA ARG A 74 6.59 4.93 3.37
C ARG A 74 5.09 4.85 3.12
N MET A 75 4.71 5.41 1.98
CA MET A 75 3.38 5.37 1.40
C MET A 75 3.43 4.50 0.15
N GLY A 76 2.31 3.89 -0.24
CA GLY A 76 2.22 3.15 -1.48
C GLY A 76 0.80 2.78 -1.86
N PHE A 77 0.64 2.27 -3.06
CA PHE A 77 -0.65 1.87 -3.63
C PHE A 77 -0.41 0.83 -4.73
N PHE A 78 -1.37 -0.08 -4.94
CA PHE A 78 -1.29 -0.99 -6.08
C PHE A 78 -1.99 -0.40 -7.30
N LEU A 79 -1.45 -0.74 -8.46
CA LEU A 79 -2.02 -0.45 -9.77
C LEU A 79 -2.24 -1.76 -10.53
N SER A 80 -3.37 -1.87 -11.23
CA SER A 80 -3.56 -2.85 -12.31
C SER A 80 -3.23 -2.16 -13.63
N LEU A 81 -2.16 -2.59 -14.29
CA LEU A 81 -1.69 -1.99 -15.53
C LEU A 81 -2.03 -2.88 -16.72
N GLN A 82 -2.68 -2.28 -17.72
CA GLN A 82 -2.98 -2.93 -18.98
C GLN A 82 -1.86 -2.71 -20.00
N GLN A 83 -1.80 -3.56 -21.02
CA GLN A 83 -0.84 -3.39 -22.12
C GLN A 83 -1.03 -2.01 -22.77
N ARG A 84 0.06 -1.26 -22.99
CA ARG A 84 0.05 0.13 -23.49
C ARG A 84 -0.74 1.13 -22.63
N GLY A 85 -1.02 0.77 -21.38
CA GLY A 85 -1.69 1.64 -20.41
C GLY A 85 -0.84 2.87 -20.12
N LEU A 86 -1.49 4.02 -19.96
CA LEU A 86 -0.85 5.26 -19.51
C LEU A 86 -1.63 5.76 -18.30
N ILE A 87 -0.95 5.88 -17.17
CA ILE A 87 -1.52 6.48 -15.96
C ILE A 87 -0.75 7.77 -15.68
N VAL A 88 -1.50 8.86 -15.53
CA VAL A 88 -0.95 10.17 -15.15
C VAL A 88 -1.43 10.48 -13.75
N LEU A 89 -0.48 10.64 -12.83
CA LEU A 89 -0.69 10.98 -11.42
C LEU A 89 -0.02 12.31 -11.11
N ARG A 90 -0.36 12.90 -9.96
CA ARG A 90 0.20 14.19 -9.54
C ARG A 90 0.58 14.16 -8.07
N TRP A 91 1.68 14.80 -7.73
CA TRP A 91 2.05 15.03 -6.35
C TRP A 91 1.22 16.18 -5.76
N ASN A 92 0.58 15.91 -4.62
CA ASN A 92 -0.07 16.92 -3.80
C ASN A 92 0.91 17.43 -2.75
N ALA A 93 1.43 18.65 -2.95
CA ALA A 93 2.41 19.26 -2.07
C ALA A 93 1.87 19.65 -0.67
N VAL A 94 0.54 19.68 -0.48
CA VAL A 94 -0.10 20.00 0.80
C VAL A 94 -0.22 18.74 1.67
N GLN A 95 -0.60 17.62 1.06
CA GLN A 95 -0.72 16.33 1.76
C GLN A 95 0.60 15.55 1.77
N GLU A 96 1.56 15.93 0.92
CA GLU A 96 2.80 15.18 0.69
C GLU A 96 2.53 13.73 0.23
N GLU A 97 1.54 13.60 -0.65
CA GLU A 97 1.04 12.33 -1.16
C GLU A 97 0.85 12.38 -2.68
N VAL A 98 0.83 11.21 -3.32
CA VAL A 98 0.44 11.08 -4.72
C VAL A 98 -1.09 11.06 -4.81
N ASP A 99 -1.65 12.00 -5.57
CA ASP A 99 -3.06 12.06 -5.88
C ASP A 99 -3.43 10.93 -6.86
N LEU A 100 -4.30 10.03 -6.38
CA LEU A 100 -4.78 8.86 -7.12
C LEU A 100 -6.09 9.13 -7.89
N SER A 101 -6.58 10.37 -7.88
CA SER A 101 -7.70 10.75 -8.72
C SER A 101 -7.34 10.61 -10.20
N PRO A 102 -8.27 10.13 -11.05
CA PRO A 102 -8.00 9.97 -12.47
C PRO A 102 -7.74 11.34 -13.10
N ALA A 103 -6.63 11.45 -13.84
CA ALA A 103 -6.33 12.64 -14.61
C ALA A 103 -7.40 12.86 -15.71
N PRO A 104 -7.66 14.12 -16.11
CA PRO A 104 -8.52 14.44 -17.23
C PRO A 104 -8.11 13.68 -18.51
N GLU A 105 -9.09 13.15 -19.24
CA GLU A 105 -8.82 12.32 -20.43
C GLU A 105 -8.03 13.06 -21.51
N ASP A 106 -8.27 14.37 -21.66
CA ASP A 106 -7.53 15.25 -22.56
C ASP A 106 -6.05 15.39 -22.16
N GLU A 107 -5.73 15.44 -20.86
CA GLU A 107 -4.35 15.46 -20.37
C GLU A 107 -3.66 14.13 -20.64
N VAL A 108 -4.36 13.01 -20.42
CA VAL A 108 -3.84 11.66 -20.68
C VAL A 108 -3.55 11.47 -22.17
N GLU A 109 -4.47 11.87 -23.05
CA GLU A 109 -4.28 11.73 -24.49
C GLU A 109 -3.21 12.69 -25.04
N ALA A 110 -3.10 13.92 -24.51
CA ALA A 110 -2.01 14.82 -24.84
C ALA A 110 -0.64 14.22 -24.44
N MET A 111 -0.55 13.61 -23.26
CA MET A 111 0.67 12.91 -22.82
C MET A 111 0.96 11.66 -23.65
N ARG A 112 -0.07 10.91 -24.05
CA ARG A 112 0.07 9.74 -24.92
C ARG A 112 0.64 10.15 -26.28
N ALA A 113 0.13 11.23 -26.87
CA ALA A 113 0.65 11.78 -28.11
C ALA A 113 2.11 12.24 -27.96
N ASN A 114 2.49 12.75 -26.78
CA ASN A 114 3.85 13.24 -26.52
C ASN A 114 4.79 12.24 -25.81
N LEU A 115 4.45 10.95 -25.81
CA LEU A 115 5.19 9.95 -25.03
C LEU A 115 6.67 9.84 -25.44
N GLN A 116 6.99 10.06 -26.72
CA GLN A 116 8.36 10.01 -27.24
C GLN A 116 9.24 11.13 -26.69
N GLU A 117 8.72 12.35 -26.56
CA GLU A 117 9.47 13.46 -25.93
C GLU A 117 9.60 13.27 -24.42
N LEU A 118 8.61 12.60 -23.82
CA LEU A 118 8.63 12.25 -22.40
C LEU A 118 9.65 11.18 -22.05
N ASP A 119 10.10 10.39 -23.03
CA ASP A 119 10.99 9.23 -22.85
C ASP A 119 12.26 9.54 -22.03
N GLN A 120 12.83 10.74 -22.21
CA GLN A 120 14.03 11.21 -21.50
C GLN A 120 13.81 11.47 -19.99
N PHE A 121 12.55 11.62 -19.58
CA PHE A 121 12.14 11.89 -18.20
C PHE A 121 11.64 10.61 -17.50
N LEU A 122 11.56 9.48 -18.22
CA LEU A 122 11.00 8.22 -17.73
C LEU A 122 12.09 7.17 -17.51
N GLY A 123 12.09 6.61 -16.31
CA GLY A 123 12.98 5.50 -15.94
C GLY A 123 12.50 4.18 -16.55
N PRO A 124 13.39 3.32 -17.07
CA PRO A 124 13.01 1.99 -17.53
C PRO A 124 12.61 1.08 -16.35
N TYR A 125 11.56 0.28 -16.51
CA TYR A 125 11.21 -0.73 -15.51
C TYR A 125 12.36 -1.75 -15.30
N PRO A 126 12.69 -2.12 -14.05
CA PRO A 126 13.80 -3.01 -13.72
C PRO A 126 13.44 -4.49 -13.94
N TYR A 127 13.60 -4.97 -15.17
CA TYR A 127 13.29 -6.36 -15.55
C TYR A 127 14.11 -7.44 -14.81
N ALA A 128 15.23 -7.07 -14.16
CA ALA A 128 16.05 -7.99 -13.36
C ALA A 128 15.25 -8.69 -12.25
N THR A 129 14.32 -7.96 -11.63
CA THR A 129 13.52 -8.44 -10.49
C THR A 129 12.12 -8.91 -10.89
N LEU A 130 11.75 -8.82 -12.17
CA LEU A 130 10.40 -9.14 -12.64
C LEU A 130 9.98 -10.56 -12.28
N LYS A 131 10.86 -11.55 -12.47
CA LYS A 131 10.56 -12.95 -12.13
C LYS A 131 10.22 -13.13 -10.65
N LYS A 132 10.93 -12.40 -9.77
CA LYS A 132 10.69 -12.41 -8.33
C LYS A 132 9.36 -11.75 -8.00
N TRP A 133 9.05 -10.64 -8.66
CA TRP A 133 7.76 -9.97 -8.50
C TRP A 133 6.59 -10.88 -8.88
N ILE A 134 6.63 -11.47 -10.08
CA ILE A 134 5.58 -12.38 -10.55
C ILE A 134 5.39 -13.58 -9.61
N SER A 135 6.47 -14.13 -9.04
CA SER A 135 6.37 -15.26 -8.10
C SER A 135 5.70 -14.94 -6.76
N LEU A 136 5.43 -13.66 -6.48
CA LEU A 136 4.81 -13.18 -5.25
C LEU A 136 3.46 -12.50 -5.48
N THR A 137 3.07 -12.34 -6.74
CA THR A 137 1.81 -11.71 -7.14
C THR A 137 0.98 -12.62 -8.02
N ASN A 138 1.32 -13.91 -8.12
CA ASN A 138 0.67 -14.83 -9.04
C ASN A 138 -0.74 -15.24 -8.58
N PHE A 139 -1.11 -15.04 -7.31
CA PHE A 139 -2.47 -15.26 -6.82
C PHE A 139 -3.25 -13.96 -6.57
N ILE A 140 -2.61 -12.80 -6.70
CA ILE A 140 -3.29 -11.51 -6.58
C ILE A 140 -4.03 -11.21 -7.89
N THR A 141 -5.36 -11.24 -7.85
CA THR A 141 -6.20 -10.80 -8.97
C THR A 141 -6.60 -9.34 -8.81
N GLU A 142 -7.04 -8.68 -9.89
CA GLU A 142 -7.55 -7.31 -9.82
C GLU A 142 -8.76 -7.20 -8.88
N ALA A 143 -9.64 -8.21 -8.89
CA ALA A 143 -10.79 -8.27 -7.98
C ALA A 143 -10.37 -8.42 -6.52
N THR A 144 -9.37 -9.26 -6.23
CA THR A 144 -8.81 -9.43 -4.89
C THR A 144 -8.16 -8.13 -4.41
N MET A 145 -7.39 -7.47 -5.28
CA MET A 145 -6.72 -6.22 -4.98
C MET A 145 -7.71 -5.10 -4.66
N GLU A 146 -8.72 -4.89 -5.50
CA GLU A 146 -9.77 -3.88 -5.29
C GLU A 146 -10.64 -4.16 -4.06
N LYS A 147 -10.81 -5.44 -3.68
CA LYS A 147 -11.52 -5.81 -2.44
C LYS A 147 -10.70 -5.46 -1.19
N LEU A 148 -9.40 -5.72 -1.21
CA LEU A 148 -8.53 -5.62 -0.02
C LEU A 148 -7.97 -4.22 0.20
N GLN A 149 -7.76 -3.42 -0.86
CA GLN A 149 -7.22 -2.08 -0.71
C GLN A 149 -8.07 -1.19 0.20
N PRO A 150 -7.48 -0.22 0.91
CA PRO A 150 -8.23 0.78 1.64
C PRO A 150 -9.07 1.64 0.69
N GLU A 151 -10.13 2.28 1.20
CA GLU A 151 -10.98 3.17 0.39
C GLU A 151 -10.20 4.37 -0.18
N SER A 152 -9.20 4.85 0.57
CA SER A 152 -8.25 5.87 0.11
C SER A 152 -7.31 5.38 -1.00
N ARG A 153 -7.23 4.05 -1.22
CA ARG A 153 -6.23 3.33 -2.03
C ARG A 153 -4.77 3.51 -1.60
N GLN A 154 -4.52 4.35 -0.60
CA GLN A 154 -3.21 4.61 -0.04
C GLN A 154 -2.94 3.72 1.16
N ILE A 155 -1.78 3.08 1.14
CA ILE A 155 -1.25 2.22 2.19
C ILE A 155 -0.06 2.94 2.81
N CYS A 156 -0.10 3.12 4.13
CA CYS A 156 0.99 3.70 4.90
C CYS A 156 1.69 2.61 5.72
N ALA A 157 3.00 2.76 5.93
CA ALA A 157 3.80 1.89 6.79
C ALA A 157 3.30 1.83 8.25
N PHE A 158 2.46 2.77 8.67
CA PHE A 158 1.78 2.74 9.96
C PHE A 158 0.28 3.00 9.81
N SER A 159 -0.51 2.48 10.75
CA SER A 159 -1.94 2.76 10.81
C SER A 159 -2.18 4.20 11.24
N GLU A 160 -2.85 4.98 10.38
CA GLU A 160 -3.28 6.32 10.77
C GLU A 160 -4.38 6.19 11.83
N VAL A 161 -4.12 6.70 13.04
CA VAL A 161 -5.07 6.65 14.15
C VAL A 161 -5.48 8.05 14.57
N LEU A 162 -6.77 8.21 14.84
CA LEU A 162 -7.37 9.42 15.35
C LEU A 162 -7.83 9.22 16.79
N PRO A 163 -7.67 10.23 17.65
CA PRO A 163 -8.19 10.14 19.01
C PRO A 163 -9.71 10.16 18.96
N VAL A 164 -10.35 9.28 19.75
CA VAL A 164 -11.82 9.20 19.86
C VAL A 164 -12.40 10.53 20.35
N LEU A 165 -11.67 11.19 21.24
CA LEU A 165 -12.00 12.51 21.75
C LEU A 165 -10.94 13.53 21.30
N PRO A 166 -11.33 14.67 20.72
CA PRO A 166 -10.39 15.70 20.30
C PRO A 166 -9.71 16.31 21.52
N MET A 167 -8.42 16.01 21.70
CA MET A 167 -7.58 16.59 22.77
C MET A 167 -6.50 17.49 22.18
N LYS A 168 -6.92 18.49 21.38
CA LYS A 168 -5.98 19.41 20.72
C LYS A 168 -5.37 20.41 21.71
N HIS A 169 -6.07 20.72 22.81
CA HIS A 169 -5.63 21.69 23.79
C HIS A 169 -5.59 21.13 25.21
N THR A 170 -4.72 21.71 26.05
CA THR A 170 -4.59 21.34 27.48
C THR A 170 -5.92 21.46 28.24
N LYS A 171 -6.77 22.41 27.87
CA LYS A 171 -8.11 22.60 28.45
C LYS A 171 -9.05 21.41 28.19
N ASP A 172 -8.90 20.72 27.06
CA ASP A 172 -9.74 19.57 26.69
C ASP A 172 -9.42 18.38 27.60
N ARG A 173 -8.18 18.30 28.10
CA ARG A 173 -7.72 17.28 29.07
C ARG A 173 -8.28 17.54 30.47
N MET A 174 -8.39 18.80 30.87
CA MET A 174 -8.98 19.20 32.15
C MET A 174 -10.48 18.85 32.21
N GLY A 175 -11.22 19.05 31.12
CA GLY A 175 -12.64 18.68 31.03
C GLY A 175 -12.91 17.18 31.14
N GLN A 176 -11.90 16.34 30.89
CA GLN A 176 -11.98 14.89 30.97
C GLN A 176 -11.40 14.31 32.29
N ASN A 177 -11.09 15.16 33.28
CA ASN A 177 -10.50 14.76 34.56
C ASN A 177 -9.22 13.90 34.46
N LEU A 178 -8.47 14.02 33.35
CA LEU A 178 -7.19 13.33 33.23
C LEU A 178 -6.15 14.01 34.12
N PRO A 179 -5.41 13.26 34.95
CA PRO A 179 -4.36 13.81 35.79
C PRO A 179 -3.25 14.45 34.96
N CYS A 180 -2.61 15.49 35.51
CA CYS A 180 -1.50 16.17 34.86
C CYS A 180 -0.40 15.19 34.44
N CYS A 181 0.15 15.41 33.24
CA CYS A 181 1.30 14.68 32.75
C CYS A 181 2.47 14.93 33.72
N GLY A 182 2.91 13.89 34.44
CA GLY A 182 3.96 13.98 35.47
C GLY A 182 3.64 13.29 36.79
N THR A 183 2.37 12.98 37.08
CA THR A 183 2.02 12.16 38.25
C THR A 183 2.26 10.69 37.93
N GLU A 184 3.10 10.02 38.71
CA GLU A 184 3.31 8.57 38.59
C GLU A 184 1.99 7.81 38.66
N CYS A 185 1.86 6.77 37.83
CA CYS A 185 0.71 5.88 37.88
C CYS A 185 0.88 4.93 39.06
N LYS A 186 -0.15 4.76 39.89
CA LYS A 186 -0.11 3.85 41.03
C LYS A 186 -0.28 2.39 40.61
N SER A 187 -0.81 2.17 39.40
CA SER A 187 -0.97 0.85 38.79
C SER A 187 -0.89 0.91 37.27
N TYR A 188 -0.68 -0.26 36.65
CA TYR A 188 -0.71 -0.40 35.20
C TYR A 188 -2.09 -0.10 34.58
N GLN A 189 -3.17 -0.54 35.23
CA GLN A 189 -4.54 -0.26 34.79
C GLN A 189 -4.86 1.24 34.80
N GLU A 190 -4.40 1.96 35.81
CA GLU A 190 -4.51 3.41 35.87
C GLU A 190 -3.70 4.08 34.74
N GLY A 191 -2.50 3.57 34.45
CA GLY A 191 -1.70 4.03 33.32
C GLY A 191 -2.42 3.89 31.98
N LEU A 192 -3.01 2.72 31.73
CA LEU A 192 -3.81 2.47 30.52
C LEU A 192 -5.04 3.37 30.42
N ALA A 193 -5.77 3.57 31.53
CA ALA A 193 -6.95 4.44 31.55
C ALA A 193 -6.64 5.92 31.32
N ARG A 194 -5.38 6.35 31.52
CA ARG A 194 -4.91 7.72 31.23
C ARG A 194 -4.48 7.92 29.78
N LEU A 195 -4.28 6.85 29.00
CA LEU A 195 -3.89 6.98 27.60
C LEU A 195 -5.09 7.42 26.75
N PRO A 196 -4.89 8.31 25.76
CA PRO A 196 -5.91 8.61 24.77
C PRO A 196 -6.41 7.34 24.08
N GLU A 197 -7.72 7.14 24.03
CA GLU A 197 -8.30 6.13 23.16
C GLU A 197 -8.11 6.56 21.70
N MET A 198 -7.46 5.72 20.91
CA MET A 198 -7.16 5.94 19.51
C MET A 198 -7.92 4.93 18.66
N LYS A 199 -8.54 5.37 17.56
CA LYS A 199 -9.18 4.49 16.58
C LYS A 199 -8.54 4.68 15.20
N PRO A 200 -8.40 3.62 14.39
CA PRO A 200 -7.98 3.77 13.01
C PRO A 200 -8.87 4.77 12.27
N LYS A 201 -8.26 5.60 11.42
CA LYS A 201 -8.98 6.52 10.57
C LYS A 201 -9.69 5.74 9.47
N ALA A 202 -11.01 5.85 9.45
CA ALA A 202 -11.85 5.20 8.46
C ALA A 202 -11.37 5.45 7.03
N GLY A 203 -11.41 4.40 6.22
CA GLY A 203 -10.98 4.43 4.82
C GLY A 203 -9.47 4.29 4.62
N THR A 204 -8.66 4.20 5.68
CA THR A 204 -7.22 3.88 5.59
C THR A 204 -6.90 2.44 5.99
N GLU A 205 -7.86 1.74 6.59
CA GLU A 205 -7.76 0.32 6.92
C GLU A 205 -7.69 -0.59 5.68
N ILE A 206 -6.75 -1.52 5.70
CA ILE A 206 -6.72 -2.62 4.74
C ILE A 206 -7.83 -3.60 5.09
N ARG A 207 -8.65 -3.97 4.11
CA ARG A 207 -9.91 -4.72 4.30
C ARG A 207 -9.67 -6.23 4.28
N PHE A 208 -8.76 -6.71 5.14
CA PHE A 208 -8.48 -8.13 5.31
C PHE A 208 -9.71 -8.91 5.82
N SER A 209 -9.71 -10.20 5.54
CA SER A 209 -10.71 -11.12 6.04
C SER A 209 -10.60 -11.28 7.55
N GLU A 210 -11.73 -11.15 8.24
CA GLU A 210 -11.78 -11.39 9.68
C GLU A 210 -11.53 -12.86 9.99
N LEU A 211 -10.55 -13.12 10.86
CA LEU A 211 -10.30 -14.45 11.38
C LEU A 211 -11.32 -14.79 12.48
N PRO A 212 -11.81 -16.05 12.53
CA PRO A 212 -12.77 -16.47 13.54
C PRO A 212 -12.13 -16.42 14.93
N THR A 213 -12.79 -15.73 15.87
CA THR A 213 -12.40 -15.71 17.29
C THR A 213 -12.67 -17.05 17.98
N GLN A 214 -13.65 -17.80 17.50
CA GLN A 214 -13.95 -19.15 17.97
C GLN A 214 -13.49 -20.19 16.94
N MET A 215 -12.47 -20.97 17.30
CA MET A 215 -11.85 -21.96 16.41
C MET A 215 -12.54 -23.34 16.44
N PHE A 216 -13.70 -23.45 17.09
CA PHE A 216 -14.44 -24.70 17.27
C PHE A 216 -15.95 -24.47 17.20
N PRO A 217 -16.77 -25.50 16.92
CA PRO A 217 -18.22 -25.37 16.87
C PRO A 217 -18.84 -24.88 18.17
N ALA A 218 -19.96 -24.16 18.08
CA ALA A 218 -20.72 -23.76 19.25
C ALA A 218 -21.23 -25.01 20.02
N GLY A 219 -21.00 -25.05 21.32
CA GLY A 219 -21.37 -26.19 22.17
C GLY A 219 -20.39 -27.37 22.17
N ALA A 220 -19.19 -27.21 21.60
CA ALA A 220 -18.16 -28.24 21.62
C ALA A 220 -17.78 -28.67 23.05
N THR A 221 -17.64 -29.98 23.25
CA THR A 221 -17.14 -30.55 24.50
C THR A 221 -15.66 -30.18 24.73
N PRO A 222 -15.13 -30.24 25.97
CA PRO A 222 -13.72 -29.95 26.22
C PRO A 222 -12.77 -30.79 25.35
N ALA A 223 -13.10 -32.06 25.09
CA ALA A 223 -12.32 -32.93 24.23
C ALA A 223 -12.33 -32.45 22.75
N GLU A 224 -13.47 -31.99 22.25
CA GLU A 224 -13.59 -31.43 20.90
C GLU A 224 -12.90 -30.08 20.76
N ILE A 225 -12.95 -29.23 21.79
CA ILE A 225 -12.19 -27.97 21.84
C ILE A 225 -10.69 -28.26 21.71
N THR A 226 -10.17 -29.22 22.48
CA THR A 226 -8.76 -29.62 22.37
C THR A 226 -8.45 -30.16 20.97
N ARG A 227 -9.33 -30.98 20.39
CA ARG A 227 -9.15 -31.50 19.02
C ARG A 227 -9.05 -30.38 17.98
N HIS A 228 -9.99 -29.43 17.99
CA HIS A 228 -10.00 -28.30 17.06
C HIS A 228 -8.91 -27.26 17.35
N SER A 229 -8.37 -27.20 18.57
CA SER A 229 -7.19 -26.38 18.86
C SER A 229 -5.88 -27.01 18.35
N MET A 230 -5.83 -28.34 18.20
CA MET A 230 -4.69 -29.02 17.57
C MET A 230 -4.81 -29.02 16.04
N ASP A 231 -6.03 -29.02 15.51
CA ASP A 231 -6.33 -29.00 14.08
C ASP A 231 -7.27 -27.84 13.72
N LEU A 232 -6.68 -26.81 13.10
CA LEU A 232 -7.37 -25.59 12.68
C LEU A 232 -8.16 -25.73 11.37
N SER A 233 -8.29 -26.95 10.82
CA SER A 233 -9.04 -27.19 9.56
C SER A 233 -10.46 -26.64 9.63
N TYR A 234 -11.16 -26.79 10.76
CA TYR A 234 -12.50 -26.23 10.96
C TYR A 234 -12.52 -24.69 10.85
N ALA A 235 -11.55 -24.02 11.49
CA ALA A 235 -11.45 -22.57 11.45
C ALA A 235 -11.14 -22.08 10.03
N LEU A 236 -10.24 -22.76 9.32
CA LEU A 236 -9.89 -22.46 7.93
C LEU A 236 -11.10 -22.65 7.00
N GLU A 237 -11.81 -23.78 7.10
CA GLU A 237 -13.01 -24.04 6.31
C GLU A 237 -14.11 -22.99 6.57
N THR A 238 -14.23 -22.52 7.81
CA THR A 238 -15.16 -21.44 8.17
C THR A 238 -14.78 -20.12 7.47
N VAL A 239 -13.49 -19.78 7.43
CA VAL A 239 -13.01 -18.59 6.69
C VAL A 239 -13.27 -18.74 5.20
N LEU A 240 -12.89 -19.86 4.61
CA LEU A 240 -13.03 -20.11 3.17
C LEU A 240 -14.50 -20.08 2.74
N SER A 241 -15.39 -20.75 3.47
CA SER A 241 -16.82 -20.77 3.16
C SER A 241 -17.49 -19.39 3.32
N LYS A 242 -17.08 -18.61 4.33
CA LYS A 242 -17.65 -17.27 4.59
C LYS A 242 -17.15 -16.21 3.61
N GLN A 243 -15.83 -16.17 3.37
CA GLN A 243 -15.15 -15.06 2.70
C GLN A 243 -14.79 -15.35 1.23
N PHE A 244 -14.66 -16.63 0.86
CA PHE A 244 -14.18 -17.09 -0.43
C PHE A 244 -15.03 -18.25 -1.02
N PRO A 245 -16.37 -18.11 -1.11
CA PRO A 245 -17.26 -19.22 -1.49
C PRO A 245 -17.04 -19.71 -2.93
N SER A 246 -16.60 -18.84 -3.84
CA SER A 246 -16.44 -19.16 -5.27
C SER A 246 -15.04 -19.69 -5.61
N SER A 247 -14.00 -19.17 -4.95
CA SER A 247 -12.60 -19.49 -5.23
C SER A 247 -11.80 -19.53 -3.93
N PRO A 248 -11.60 -20.72 -3.34
CA PRO A 248 -10.78 -20.86 -2.13
C PRO A 248 -9.31 -20.45 -2.32
N GLN A 249 -8.82 -20.39 -3.56
CA GLN A 249 -7.43 -20.01 -3.86
C GLN A 249 -7.18 -18.51 -3.62
N ASP A 250 -8.22 -17.68 -3.63
CA ASP A 250 -8.11 -16.22 -3.45
C ASP A 250 -7.56 -15.84 -2.06
N VAL A 251 -7.64 -16.76 -1.08
CA VAL A 251 -6.99 -16.62 0.23
C VAL A 251 -5.47 -16.46 0.10
N LEU A 252 -4.87 -17.07 -0.93
CA LEU A 252 -3.44 -16.93 -1.21
C LEU A 252 -3.12 -15.52 -1.72
N GLY A 253 -3.99 -14.93 -2.54
CA GLY A 253 -3.86 -13.54 -2.98
C GLY A 253 -3.93 -12.56 -1.82
N GLU A 254 -4.82 -12.78 -0.84
CA GLU A 254 -4.87 -11.97 0.38
C GLU A 254 -3.58 -12.09 1.20
N LYS A 255 -3.06 -13.32 1.35
CA LYS A 255 -1.78 -13.57 2.03
C LYS A 255 -0.59 -12.89 1.32
N GLU A 256 -0.54 -12.95 0.00
CA GLU A 256 0.50 -12.29 -0.80
C GLU A 256 0.44 -10.78 -0.63
N GLN A 257 -0.76 -10.19 -0.79
CA GLN A 257 -0.96 -8.75 -0.67
C GLN A 257 -0.62 -8.24 0.74
N SER A 258 -1.00 -8.98 1.80
CA SER A 258 -0.62 -8.62 3.18
C SER A 258 0.89 -8.60 3.40
N SER A 259 1.64 -9.46 2.71
CA SER A 259 3.10 -9.51 2.81
C SER A 259 3.78 -8.36 2.06
N LEU A 260 3.10 -7.78 1.06
CA LEU A 260 3.59 -6.67 0.24
C LEU A 260 3.24 -5.29 0.80
N GLY A 261 2.09 -5.17 1.48
CA GLY A 261 1.58 -3.88 1.98
C GLY A 261 2.08 -3.45 3.37
N VAL A 262 2.84 -4.28 4.09
CA VAL A 262 3.22 -4.06 5.51
C VAL A 262 4.74 -4.15 5.73
N GLY A 263 5.54 -3.91 4.67
CA GLY A 263 7.00 -4.05 4.67
C GLY A 263 7.80 -2.75 4.72
#